data_AF-A0A1M3G0K6-F1
#
_entry.id   AF-A0A1M3G0K6-F1
#
_cell.length_a   1.000
_cell.length_b   1.000
_cell.length_c   1.000
_cell.angle_alpha   90.00
_cell.angle_beta   90.00
_cell.angle_gamma   90.00
#
_symmetry.space_group_name_H-M   'P 1'
#
loop_
_entity.id
_entity.type
_entity.pdbx_description
1 polymer ?
#
loop_
_entity_poly.entity_id
_entity_poly.type
_entity_poly.pdbx_seq_one_letter_code
_entity_poly.pdbx_strand_id
1 'polypeptide(L)'
;MEQHTSIFPVTDFKEVKAKVLSWVQQFNTFCFLDNHQYQLHPHTQECMLAAGIRRQVQASAGTALQQLQAALDEQPGWFFGHLGYDLHSETEGTASRLPDGIGFPDLYFFEPQILIRLLPNELIITAESPSAVWQQIEQMPVGQTSALQPVNFESRMSRQQYLDTIESLQQHILRGDCYEINFCQEFFATDAFIDPLQVYQQLSRISPNPFSALYRLENKWLICASPERFLKKQGNRLLSQPIKGTSPRVQSNQELDNKSKGDLYHSAKDRSENVMVVDLVRNDMSKVCSEGSVHVDELYGIYSFPQVHQMISTISGEVADGQNFSTIIRATFPMGSMTGAPKKRVIQLIEQYETQRRGLFSGAVGYITPEGDFDFNVVIRSILYNDSTHYVSFPTGSGITYYSQPQAEWEECQLKAAAIKQIFSR
;
A
#
# COMPACT_ATOMS: atom_id res chain seq x y z
N MET A 1 31.17 5.31 -6.11
CA MET A 1 31.79 4.00 -6.35
C MET A 1 30.89 3.26 -7.34
N GLU A 2 31.47 2.59 -8.32
CA GLU A 2 30.73 1.93 -9.40
C GLU A 2 29.99 0.70 -8.81
N GLN A 3 28.72 0.49 -9.19
CA GLN A 3 27.97 -0.69 -8.78
C GLN A 3 28.12 -1.78 -9.84
N HIS A 4 28.30 -3.01 -9.39
CA HIS A 4 28.33 -4.21 -10.22
C HIS A 4 27.09 -5.07 -9.96
N THR A 5 26.67 -5.84 -10.95
CA THR A 5 25.57 -6.80 -10.83
C THR A 5 26.10 -8.22 -10.95
N SER A 6 25.78 -9.07 -9.95
CA SER A 6 26.09 -10.50 -9.99
C SER A 6 24.85 -11.33 -9.67
N ILE A 7 24.82 -12.54 -10.22
CA ILE A 7 23.74 -13.51 -10.03
C ILE A 7 24.26 -14.67 -9.20
N PHE A 8 23.51 -15.08 -8.18
CA PHE A 8 23.82 -16.18 -7.29
C PHE A 8 22.70 -17.23 -7.33
N PRO A 9 23.02 -18.53 -7.30
CA PRO A 9 22.01 -19.58 -7.31
C PRO A 9 21.23 -19.61 -5.99
N VAL A 10 19.92 -19.86 -6.06
CA VAL A 10 19.05 -20.04 -4.90
C VAL A 10 18.49 -21.46 -4.92
N THR A 11 18.77 -22.22 -3.86
CA THR A 11 18.27 -23.60 -3.67
C THR A 11 17.03 -23.67 -2.81
N ASP A 12 16.90 -22.76 -1.83
CA ASP A 12 15.70 -22.59 -1.00
C ASP A 12 15.32 -21.10 -0.94
N PHE A 13 14.28 -20.74 -1.69
CA PHE A 13 13.74 -19.37 -1.75
C PHE A 13 13.32 -18.85 -0.37
N LYS A 14 12.70 -19.70 0.46
CA LYS A 14 12.17 -19.27 1.76
C LYS A 14 13.30 -19.02 2.74
N GLU A 15 14.31 -19.88 2.75
CA GLU A 15 15.50 -19.71 3.57
C GLU A 15 16.26 -18.44 3.19
N VAL A 16 16.55 -18.26 1.90
CA VAL A 16 17.27 -17.07 1.40
C VAL A 16 16.48 -15.80 1.70
N LYS A 17 15.15 -15.80 1.50
CA LYS A 17 14.30 -14.65 1.86
C LYS A 17 14.40 -14.30 3.34
N ALA A 18 14.35 -15.29 4.22
CA ALA A 18 14.47 -15.06 5.66
C ALA A 18 15.85 -14.49 6.04
N LYS A 19 16.93 -14.99 5.42
CA LYS A 19 18.29 -14.46 5.61
C LYS A 19 18.43 -13.03 5.11
N VAL A 20 17.85 -12.69 3.95
CA VAL A 20 17.81 -11.32 3.41
C VAL A 20 17.10 -10.37 4.38
N LEU A 21 15.95 -10.80 4.93
CA LEU A 21 15.20 -10.03 5.92
C LEU A 21 15.95 -9.81 7.25
N SER A 22 16.73 -10.80 7.70
CA SER A 22 17.60 -10.61 8.86
C SER A 22 18.79 -9.71 8.55
N TRP A 23 19.40 -9.89 7.38
CA TRP A 23 20.55 -9.11 6.93
C TRP A 23 20.23 -7.61 6.81
N VAL A 24 19.05 -7.25 6.29
CA VAL A 24 18.70 -5.85 6.03
C VAL A 24 18.54 -5.00 7.30
N GLN A 25 18.33 -5.61 8.47
CA GLN A 25 18.11 -4.87 9.72
C GLN A 25 19.28 -3.95 10.12
N GLN A 26 20.48 -4.19 9.59
CA GLN A 26 21.65 -3.33 9.80
C GLN A 26 21.50 -1.93 9.17
N PHE A 27 20.54 -1.74 8.24
CA PHE A 27 20.30 -0.47 7.58
C PHE A 27 19.21 0.32 8.29
N ASN A 28 19.44 1.63 8.42
CA ASN A 28 18.44 2.57 8.93
C ASN A 28 17.41 2.97 7.86
N THR A 29 17.72 2.77 6.57
CA THR A 29 16.77 3.01 5.48
C THR A 29 16.81 1.84 4.50
N PHE A 30 15.67 1.20 4.31
CA PHE A 30 15.50 0.14 3.33
C PHE A 30 14.02 -0.03 2.95
N CYS A 31 13.77 -0.57 1.75
CA CYS A 31 12.44 -0.95 1.28
C CYS A 31 12.47 -2.38 0.77
N PHE A 32 11.78 -3.28 1.47
CA PHE A 32 11.58 -4.67 1.09
C PHE A 32 10.15 -4.84 0.56
N LEU A 33 10.01 -5.35 -0.67
CA LEU A 33 8.74 -5.61 -1.35
C LEU A 33 8.61 -7.10 -1.61
N ASP A 34 7.47 -7.69 -1.27
CA ASP A 34 7.23 -9.14 -1.36
C ASP A 34 5.84 -9.41 -1.93
N ASN A 35 5.77 -10.18 -3.02
CA ASN A 35 4.51 -10.60 -3.60
C ASN A 35 3.99 -11.94 -3.04
N HIS A 36 4.72 -12.56 -2.10
CA HIS A 36 4.43 -13.88 -1.53
C HIS A 36 4.13 -14.99 -2.56
N GLN A 37 4.82 -14.95 -3.70
CA GLN A 37 4.77 -15.91 -4.80
C GLN A 37 3.40 -15.95 -5.53
N TYR A 38 2.58 -14.90 -5.40
CA TYR A 38 1.36 -14.78 -6.20
C TYR A 38 1.67 -14.54 -7.68
N GLN A 39 1.02 -15.30 -8.55
CA GLN A 39 1.13 -15.17 -10.01
C GLN A 39 0.04 -14.22 -10.54
N LEU A 40 0.02 -12.97 -10.06
CA LEU A 40 -0.91 -11.94 -10.53
C LEU A 40 -0.37 -11.25 -11.78
N HIS A 41 -1.20 -11.14 -12.82
CA HIS A 41 -0.80 -10.42 -14.03
C HIS A 41 -1.04 -8.90 -13.91
N PRO A 42 -0.10 -8.07 -14.42
CA PRO A 42 1.26 -8.42 -14.83
C PRO A 42 2.16 -8.73 -13.62
N HIS A 43 2.87 -9.85 -13.71
CA HIS A 43 3.85 -10.32 -12.73
C HIS A 43 5.24 -9.89 -13.21
N THR A 44 6.00 -9.23 -12.34
CA THR A 44 7.35 -8.74 -12.73
C THR A 44 8.46 -9.26 -11.82
N GLN A 45 8.25 -9.37 -10.52
CA GLN A 45 9.28 -9.74 -9.54
C GLN A 45 8.62 -10.45 -8.35
N GLU A 46 9.30 -11.41 -7.73
CA GLU A 46 8.81 -12.08 -6.51
C GLU A 46 9.12 -11.25 -5.25
N CYS A 47 10.39 -10.86 -5.11
CA CYS A 47 10.86 -10.11 -3.96
C CYS A 47 11.96 -9.12 -4.38
N MET A 48 11.87 -7.89 -3.88
CA MET A 48 12.88 -6.85 -4.11
C MET A 48 13.29 -6.21 -2.79
N LEU A 49 14.58 -5.90 -2.65
CA LEU A 49 15.11 -5.16 -1.52
C LEU A 49 16.02 -4.05 -2.01
N ALA A 50 15.74 -2.83 -1.59
CA ALA A 50 16.60 -1.66 -1.73
C ALA A 50 17.12 -1.25 -0.35
N ALA A 51 18.44 -1.15 -0.17
CA ALA A 51 19.06 -0.83 1.11
C ALA A 51 20.23 0.14 0.98
N GLY A 52 20.40 1.00 2.00
CA GLY A 52 21.40 2.07 2.02
C GLY A 52 21.06 3.19 1.03
N ILE A 53 21.63 4.38 1.22
CA ILE A 53 21.28 5.58 0.44
C ILE A 53 22.50 6.04 -0.37
N ARG A 54 22.36 6.15 -1.69
CA ARG A 54 23.32 6.84 -2.57
C ARG A 54 22.92 8.31 -2.77
N ARG A 55 21.65 8.53 -3.07
CA ARG A 55 20.99 9.84 -3.19
C ARG A 55 19.56 9.70 -2.73
N GLN A 56 18.96 10.81 -2.30
CA GLN A 56 17.58 10.83 -1.84
C GLN A 56 16.87 12.12 -2.25
N VAL A 57 15.55 12.04 -2.34
CA VAL A 57 14.64 13.16 -2.46
C VAL A 57 13.66 13.03 -1.30
N GLN A 58 13.62 14.05 -0.45
CA GLN A 58 12.63 14.17 0.62
C GLN A 58 11.97 15.54 0.50
N ALA A 59 10.65 15.56 0.44
CA ALA A 59 9.92 16.80 0.31
C ALA A 59 8.57 16.74 1.03
N SER A 60 8.15 17.88 1.55
CA SER A 60 6.76 18.10 1.96
C SER A 60 5.92 18.49 0.75
N ALA A 61 4.61 18.22 0.84
CA ALA A 61 3.68 18.54 -0.22
C ALA A 61 3.67 20.05 -0.52
N GLY A 62 3.54 20.37 -1.81
CA GLY A 62 3.55 21.71 -2.39
C GLY A 62 4.45 21.79 -3.62
N THR A 63 5.63 21.16 -3.55
CA THR A 63 6.58 21.05 -4.66
C THR A 63 7.23 19.67 -4.77
N ALA A 64 6.77 18.69 -3.98
CA ALA A 64 7.39 17.39 -3.83
C ALA A 64 7.45 16.61 -5.16
N LEU A 65 6.35 16.58 -5.91
CA LEU A 65 6.31 15.87 -7.19
C LEU A 65 7.23 16.51 -8.24
N GLN A 66 7.39 17.84 -8.20
CA GLN A 66 8.31 18.56 -9.09
C GLN A 66 9.77 18.28 -8.71
N GLN A 67 10.09 18.26 -7.41
CA GLN A 67 11.44 17.96 -6.93
C GLN A 67 11.84 16.52 -7.27
N LEU A 68 10.94 15.56 -7.12
CA LEU A 68 11.19 14.18 -7.54
C LEU A 68 11.39 14.08 -9.05
N GLN A 69 10.55 14.74 -9.87
CA GLN A 69 10.73 14.75 -11.31
C GLN A 69 12.09 15.31 -11.72
N ALA A 70 12.51 16.44 -11.12
CA ALA A 70 13.81 17.02 -11.41
C ALA A 70 14.96 16.06 -11.08
N ALA A 71 14.85 15.30 -9.98
CA ALA A 71 15.85 14.29 -9.63
C ALA A 71 15.88 13.10 -10.60
N LEU A 72 14.72 12.67 -11.11
CA LEU A 72 14.60 11.62 -12.12
C LEU A 72 15.19 12.07 -13.47
N ASP A 73 14.95 13.32 -13.85
CA ASP A 73 15.45 13.90 -15.12
C ASP A 73 16.97 14.13 -15.08
N GLU A 74 17.51 14.47 -13.90
CA GLU A 74 18.94 14.74 -13.73
C GLU A 74 19.78 13.46 -13.90
N GLN A 75 19.39 12.37 -13.24
CA GLN A 75 20.11 11.09 -13.29
C GLN A 75 19.13 9.91 -13.21
N PRO A 76 18.94 9.16 -14.30
CA PRO A 76 18.18 7.92 -14.29
C PRO A 76 18.77 6.92 -13.30
N GLY A 77 17.91 6.25 -12.54
CA GLY A 77 18.33 5.28 -11.55
C GLY A 77 17.15 4.53 -10.95
N TRP A 78 17.47 3.53 -10.14
CA TRP A 78 16.46 2.87 -9.32
C TRP A 78 16.11 3.74 -8.13
N PHE A 79 14.86 4.14 -7.97
CA PHE A 79 14.39 4.85 -6.79
C PHE A 79 13.35 4.02 -6.05
N PHE A 80 13.49 3.91 -4.74
CA PHE A 80 12.53 3.24 -3.86
C PHE A 80 12.02 4.21 -2.82
N GLY A 81 10.78 4.05 -2.40
CA GLY A 81 10.21 4.96 -1.41
C GLY A 81 8.71 5.02 -1.43
N HIS A 82 8.18 6.19 -1.11
CA HIS A 82 6.77 6.37 -0.86
C HIS A 82 6.21 7.70 -1.31
N LEU A 83 4.89 7.67 -1.55
CA LEU A 83 4.00 8.80 -1.75
C LEU A 83 3.05 8.83 -0.54
N GLY A 84 3.16 9.83 0.32
CA GLY A 84 2.21 10.04 1.41
C GLY A 84 0.85 10.51 0.88
N TYR A 85 -0.24 10.11 1.54
CA TYR A 85 -1.62 10.50 1.18
C TYR A 85 -1.78 12.02 1.07
N ASP A 86 -1.13 12.76 1.96
CA ASP A 86 -1.15 14.22 2.03
C ASP A 86 -0.57 14.95 0.81
N LEU A 87 0.10 14.22 -0.11
CA LEU A 87 0.40 14.73 -1.45
C LEU A 87 -0.87 15.10 -2.24
N HIS A 88 -2.06 14.69 -1.78
CA HIS A 88 -3.32 15.20 -2.33
C HIS A 88 -3.43 16.72 -2.31
N SER A 89 -2.67 17.41 -1.46
CA SER A 89 -2.66 18.87 -1.45
C SER A 89 -2.07 19.46 -2.73
N GLU A 90 -1.19 18.73 -3.41
CA GLU A 90 -0.65 19.08 -4.73
C GLU A 90 -1.57 18.73 -5.90
N THR A 91 -2.59 17.90 -5.69
CA THR A 91 -3.51 17.44 -6.73
C THR A 91 -4.90 18.06 -6.60
N GLU A 92 -5.44 18.11 -5.38
CA GLU A 92 -6.79 18.57 -5.05
C GLU A 92 -6.83 19.87 -4.22
N GLY A 93 -5.65 20.38 -3.79
CA GLY A 93 -5.48 21.75 -3.31
C GLY A 93 -5.79 22.01 -1.83
N THR A 94 -5.97 20.98 -1.01
CA THR A 94 -6.21 21.12 0.44
C THR A 94 -5.08 20.41 1.19
N ALA A 95 -4.35 21.12 2.05
CA ALA A 95 -3.36 20.52 2.95
C ALA A 95 -4.00 20.13 4.28
N SER A 96 -3.63 18.97 4.82
CA SER A 96 -4.14 18.52 6.11
C SER A 96 -3.52 19.31 7.26
N ARG A 97 -4.32 19.53 8.30
CA ARG A 97 -3.94 20.18 9.56
C ARG A 97 -4.14 19.26 10.76
N LEU A 98 -4.56 18.04 10.51
CA LEU A 98 -4.79 17.03 11.53
C LEU A 98 -3.46 16.61 12.19
N PRO A 99 -3.48 16.04 13.41
CA PRO A 99 -2.26 15.52 14.04
C PRO A 99 -1.70 14.30 13.29
N ASP A 100 -0.38 14.11 13.36
CA ASP A 100 0.33 12.94 12.82
C ASP A 100 1.29 12.37 13.88
N GLY A 101 0.98 11.17 14.38
CA GLY A 101 1.80 10.47 15.38
C GLY A 101 2.99 9.70 14.81
N ILE A 102 3.01 9.43 13.50
CA ILE A 102 4.06 8.63 12.84
C ILE A 102 5.11 9.54 12.20
N GLY A 103 4.67 10.56 11.47
CA GLY A 103 5.54 11.62 10.94
C GLY A 103 6.42 11.19 9.76
N PHE A 104 5.94 10.31 8.87
CA PHE A 104 6.62 10.13 7.57
C PHE A 104 6.58 11.46 6.79
N PRO A 105 7.61 11.81 6.01
CA PRO A 105 7.52 12.93 5.07
C PRO A 105 6.42 12.67 4.04
N ASP A 106 5.88 13.72 3.41
CA ASP A 106 4.82 13.54 2.40
C ASP A 106 5.37 12.84 1.13
N LEU A 107 6.67 12.97 0.85
CA LEU A 107 7.38 12.25 -0.20
C LEU A 107 8.79 11.91 0.25
N TYR A 108 9.19 10.66 0.04
CA TYR A 108 10.59 10.24 0.16
C TYR A 108 10.93 9.16 -0.86
N PHE A 109 12.00 9.37 -1.62
CA PHE A 109 12.58 8.36 -2.51
C PHE A 109 14.09 8.34 -2.36
N PHE A 110 14.71 7.16 -2.44
CA PHE A 110 16.15 7.00 -2.40
C PHE A 110 16.64 6.05 -3.48
N GLU A 111 17.82 6.35 -4.02
CA GLU A 111 18.58 5.40 -4.84
C GLU A 111 19.40 4.50 -3.92
N PRO A 112 19.26 3.16 -4.01
CA PRO A 112 19.91 2.26 -3.08
C PRO A 112 21.41 2.10 -3.33
N GLN A 113 22.17 1.90 -2.25
CA GLN A 113 23.54 1.39 -2.34
C GLN A 113 23.57 -0.09 -2.74
N ILE A 114 22.54 -0.84 -2.34
CA ILE A 114 22.40 -2.26 -2.58
C ILE A 114 20.97 -2.54 -3.05
N LEU A 115 20.84 -3.09 -4.25
CA LEU A 115 19.58 -3.60 -4.78
C LEU A 115 19.67 -5.12 -4.90
N ILE A 116 18.71 -5.82 -4.30
CA ILE A 116 18.59 -7.28 -4.38
C ILE A 116 17.25 -7.60 -5.03
N ARG A 117 17.26 -8.48 -6.02
CA ARG A 117 16.06 -9.09 -6.60
C ARG A 117 16.14 -10.58 -6.40
N LEU A 118 15.19 -11.12 -5.64
CA LEU A 118 15.10 -12.54 -5.34
C LEU A 118 14.01 -13.15 -6.23
N LEU A 119 14.44 -14.06 -7.10
CA LEU A 119 13.62 -14.84 -8.01
C LEU A 119 13.59 -16.31 -7.51
N PRO A 120 12.73 -17.19 -8.06
CA PRO A 120 12.58 -18.55 -7.52
C PRO A 120 13.88 -19.36 -7.43
N ASN A 121 14.79 -19.19 -8.39
CA ASN A 121 16.02 -19.99 -8.51
C ASN A 121 17.31 -19.16 -8.47
N GLU A 122 17.20 -17.83 -8.37
CA GLU A 122 18.36 -16.95 -8.41
C GLU A 122 18.17 -15.68 -7.59
N LEU A 123 19.30 -15.15 -7.10
CA LEU A 123 19.39 -13.89 -6.39
C LEU A 123 20.29 -12.97 -7.21
N ILE A 124 19.74 -11.85 -7.64
CA ILE A 124 20.48 -10.82 -8.39
C ILE A 124 20.82 -9.70 -7.42
N ILE A 125 22.11 -9.42 -7.23
CA ILE A 125 22.60 -8.36 -6.34
C ILE A 125 23.33 -7.31 -7.17
N THR A 126 22.88 -6.05 -7.04
CA THR A 126 23.56 -4.85 -7.55
C THR A 126 24.14 -4.07 -6.37
N ALA A 127 25.46 -3.99 -6.28
CA ALA A 127 26.18 -3.34 -5.18
C ALA A 127 27.62 -3.03 -5.59
N GLU A 128 28.40 -2.31 -4.76
CA GLU A 128 29.84 -2.15 -4.99
C GLU A 128 30.60 -3.49 -4.98
N SER A 129 30.21 -4.41 -4.08
CA SER A 129 30.76 -5.78 -4.04
C SER A 129 29.65 -6.82 -3.83
N PRO A 130 28.98 -7.27 -4.91
CA PRO A 130 27.88 -8.23 -4.82
C PRO A 130 28.24 -9.53 -4.10
N SER A 131 29.45 -10.04 -4.31
CA SER A 131 29.92 -11.27 -3.66
C SER A 131 30.10 -11.11 -2.15
N ALA A 132 30.52 -9.95 -1.66
CA ALA A 132 30.62 -9.69 -0.22
C ALA A 132 29.23 -9.61 0.42
N VAL A 133 28.27 -8.95 -0.24
CA VAL A 133 26.87 -8.91 0.21
C VAL A 133 26.29 -10.32 0.28
N TRP A 134 26.49 -11.14 -0.75
CA TRP A 134 26.03 -12.54 -0.75
C TRP A 134 26.62 -13.34 0.41
N GLN A 135 27.94 -13.28 0.63
CA GLN A 135 28.60 -13.99 1.74
C GLN A 135 28.03 -13.60 3.11
N GLN A 136 27.71 -12.32 3.32
CA GLN A 136 27.08 -11.87 4.55
C GLN A 136 25.67 -12.44 4.73
N ILE A 137 24.87 -12.46 3.65
CA ILE A 137 23.51 -13.02 3.68
C ILE A 137 23.56 -14.52 3.98
N GLU A 138 24.48 -15.27 3.37
CA GLU A 138 24.62 -16.72 3.61
C GLU A 138 24.92 -17.05 5.07
N GLN A 139 25.70 -16.19 5.74
CA GLN A 139 26.09 -16.31 7.15
C GLN A 139 25.01 -15.83 8.13
N MET A 140 23.98 -15.11 7.66
CA MET A 140 22.91 -14.69 8.55
C MET A 140 22.14 -15.90 9.09
N PRO A 141 21.77 -15.89 10.39
CA PRO A 141 20.84 -16.88 10.89
C PRO A 141 19.49 -16.69 10.19
N VAL A 142 18.80 -17.81 9.93
CA VAL A 142 17.37 -17.74 9.62
C VAL A 142 16.68 -17.24 10.89
N GLY A 143 16.12 -16.02 10.82
CA GLY A 143 15.50 -15.39 11.98
C GLY A 143 14.51 -16.32 12.69
N GLN A 144 14.70 -16.52 13.99
CA GLN A 144 13.76 -17.28 14.80
C GLN A 144 12.54 -16.41 15.09
N THR A 145 11.35 -17.00 15.04
CA THR A 145 10.15 -16.30 15.44
C THR A 145 10.00 -16.33 16.95
N SER A 146 10.01 -15.17 17.58
CA SER A 146 9.70 -15.02 19.00
C SER A 146 8.23 -14.64 19.21
N ALA A 147 7.74 -14.85 20.42
CA ALA A 147 6.46 -14.29 20.84
C ALA A 147 6.55 -12.76 20.83
N LEU A 148 5.54 -12.10 20.29
CA LEU A 148 5.46 -10.65 20.28
C LEU A 148 5.03 -10.16 21.66
N GLN A 149 5.51 -8.98 22.04
CA GLN A 149 5.01 -8.35 23.26
C GLN A 149 3.55 -7.91 23.03
N PRO A 150 2.67 -8.07 24.03
CA PRO A 150 1.32 -7.59 23.92
C PRO A 150 1.26 -6.07 23.73
N VAL A 151 0.38 -5.61 22.84
CA VAL A 151 0.13 -4.18 22.61
C VAL A 151 -1.36 -3.90 22.77
N ASN A 152 -1.68 -3.00 23.69
CA ASN A 152 -3.06 -2.59 23.96
C ASN A 152 -3.42 -1.39 23.07
N PHE A 153 -4.13 -1.67 21.98
CA PHE A 153 -4.58 -0.64 21.05
C PHE A 153 -5.89 0.01 21.50
N GLU A 154 -5.87 1.33 21.59
CA GLU A 154 -7.02 2.19 21.79
C GLU A 154 -7.63 2.61 20.45
N SER A 155 -8.95 2.86 20.40
CA SER A 155 -9.56 3.54 19.26
C SER A 155 -9.53 5.04 19.50
N ARG A 156 -9.20 5.81 18.47
CA ARG A 156 -9.21 7.27 18.52
C ARG A 156 -10.62 7.84 18.66
N MET A 157 -11.64 7.10 18.22
CA MET A 157 -13.05 7.51 18.28
C MET A 157 -13.83 6.56 19.18
N SER A 158 -14.71 7.11 20.01
CA SER A 158 -15.73 6.29 20.66
C SER A 158 -16.71 5.75 19.60
N ARG A 159 -17.39 4.65 19.93
CA ARG A 159 -18.44 4.09 19.06
C ARG A 159 -19.49 5.14 18.70
N GLN A 160 -19.96 5.94 19.66
CA GLN A 160 -20.99 6.95 19.39
C GLN A 160 -20.49 8.01 18.41
N GLN A 161 -19.28 8.53 18.61
CA GLN A 161 -18.68 9.51 17.69
C GLN A 161 -18.55 8.97 16.26
N TYR A 162 -18.19 7.69 16.12
CA TYR A 162 -18.15 7.05 14.80
C TYR A 162 -19.53 7.00 14.16
N LEU A 163 -20.56 6.53 14.87
CA LEU A 163 -21.92 6.44 14.36
C LEU A 163 -22.45 7.81 13.92
N ASP A 164 -22.30 8.83 14.77
CA ASP A 164 -22.70 10.22 14.48
C ASP A 164 -21.98 10.78 13.24
N THR A 165 -20.71 10.39 13.06
CA THR A 165 -19.91 10.76 11.89
C THR A 165 -20.44 10.11 10.62
N ILE A 166 -20.74 8.81 10.64
CA ILE A 166 -21.34 8.13 9.48
C ILE A 166 -22.67 8.77 9.11
N GLU A 167 -23.54 9.04 10.09
CA GLU A 167 -24.81 9.71 9.85
C GLU A 167 -24.62 11.09 9.21
N SER A 168 -23.64 11.86 9.69
CA SER A 168 -23.29 13.17 9.12
C SER A 168 -22.78 13.07 7.68
N LEU A 169 -21.94 12.08 7.37
CA LEU A 169 -21.47 11.80 6.01
C LEU A 169 -22.63 11.39 5.10
N GLN A 170 -23.60 10.63 5.60
CA GLN A 170 -24.82 10.31 4.84
C GLN A 170 -25.67 11.55 4.53
N GLN A 171 -25.68 12.56 5.42
CA GLN A 171 -26.33 13.84 5.11
C GLN A 171 -25.63 14.59 3.97
N HIS A 172 -24.30 14.48 3.86
CA HIS A 172 -23.56 15.01 2.70
C HIS A 172 -23.99 14.29 1.41
N ILE A 173 -24.10 12.95 1.44
CA ILE A 173 -24.54 12.15 0.30
C ILE A 173 -25.97 12.53 -0.12
N LEU A 174 -26.89 12.66 0.85
CA LEU A 174 -28.28 13.05 0.61
C LEU A 174 -28.43 14.43 -0.04
N ARG A 175 -27.55 15.38 0.30
CA ARG A 175 -27.51 16.72 -0.31
C ARG A 175 -26.84 16.75 -1.69
N GLY A 176 -26.23 15.64 -2.12
CA GLY A 176 -25.49 15.55 -3.37
C GLY A 176 -24.07 16.14 -3.29
N ASP A 177 -23.49 16.28 -2.09
CA ASP A 177 -22.10 16.72 -1.93
C ASP A 177 -21.11 15.64 -2.46
N CYS A 178 -21.43 14.36 -2.26
CA CYS A 178 -20.69 13.21 -2.76
C CYS A 178 -21.61 11.98 -2.95
N TYR A 179 -21.11 10.94 -3.59
CA TYR A 179 -21.81 9.66 -3.81
C TYR A 179 -21.27 8.54 -2.92
N GLU A 180 -19.95 8.54 -2.71
CA GLU A 180 -19.24 7.61 -1.85
C GLU A 180 -18.05 8.34 -1.19
N ILE A 181 -17.75 7.96 0.04
CA ILE A 181 -16.57 8.41 0.79
C ILE A 181 -15.98 7.25 1.59
N ASN A 182 -14.70 7.00 1.41
CA ASN A 182 -13.93 6.08 2.23
C ASN A 182 -13.55 6.78 3.56
N PHE A 183 -14.24 6.43 4.63
CA PHE A 183 -14.00 6.98 5.97
C PHE A 183 -13.14 6.02 6.80
N CYS A 184 -12.09 6.53 7.42
CA CYS A 184 -11.16 5.76 8.23
C CYS A 184 -11.09 6.28 9.68
N GLN A 185 -10.90 5.36 10.62
CA GLN A 185 -10.53 5.68 12.00
C GLN A 185 -9.19 5.03 12.37
N GLU A 186 -8.51 5.59 13.38
CA GLU A 186 -7.24 5.06 13.89
C GLU A 186 -7.44 4.13 15.07
N PHE A 187 -6.63 3.08 15.09
CA PHE A 187 -6.26 2.38 16.32
C PHE A 187 -4.78 2.60 16.60
N PHE A 188 -4.45 2.97 17.83
CA PHE A 188 -3.08 3.34 18.22
C PHE A 188 -2.71 2.84 19.61
N ALA A 189 -1.42 2.81 19.89
CA ALA A 189 -0.88 2.65 21.22
C ALA A 189 0.37 3.54 21.38
N THR A 190 0.52 4.13 22.56
CA THR A 190 1.74 4.84 22.98
C THR A 190 2.58 3.92 23.86
N ASP A 191 3.87 4.26 24.03
CA ASP A 191 4.81 3.48 24.83
C ASP A 191 4.89 2.00 24.40
N ALA A 192 4.66 1.75 23.11
CA ALA A 192 4.66 0.42 22.51
C ALA A 192 6.05 0.08 21.96
N PHE A 193 6.60 -1.04 22.45
CA PHE A 193 7.87 -1.58 22.01
C PHE A 193 7.61 -2.83 21.17
N ILE A 194 7.86 -2.74 19.87
CA ILE A 194 7.64 -3.84 18.92
C ILE A 194 8.94 -4.13 18.16
N ASP A 195 9.12 -5.38 17.72
CA ASP A 195 10.13 -5.74 16.73
C ASP A 195 9.46 -5.73 15.35
N PRO A 196 9.74 -4.72 14.49
CA PRO A 196 9.06 -4.58 13.19
C PRO A 196 9.24 -5.78 12.27
N LEU A 197 10.40 -6.47 12.33
CA LEU A 197 10.63 -7.65 11.49
C LEU A 197 9.77 -8.82 11.97
N GLN A 198 9.69 -9.05 13.28
CA GLN A 198 8.84 -10.12 13.82
C GLN A 198 7.36 -9.85 13.54
N VAL A 199 6.93 -8.60 13.70
CA VAL A 199 5.56 -8.18 13.36
C VAL A 199 5.30 -8.39 11.87
N TYR A 200 6.23 -8.03 10.98
CA TYR A 200 6.11 -8.28 9.55
C TYR A 200 6.00 -9.78 9.22
N GLN A 201 6.82 -10.62 9.85
CA GLN A 201 6.78 -12.07 9.65
C GLN A 201 5.44 -12.66 10.10
N GLN A 202 4.90 -12.23 11.25
CA GLN A 202 3.60 -12.67 11.74
C GLN A 202 2.46 -12.18 10.84
N LEU A 203 2.48 -10.91 10.45
CA LEU A 203 1.51 -10.32 9.53
C LEU A 203 1.50 -11.07 8.20
N SER A 204 2.67 -11.31 7.61
CA SER A 204 2.83 -12.03 6.34
C SER A 204 2.36 -13.49 6.41
N ARG A 205 2.46 -14.14 7.58
CA ARG A 205 1.95 -15.51 7.78
C ARG A 205 0.43 -15.55 7.83
N ILE A 206 -0.19 -14.55 8.47
CA ILE A 206 -1.64 -14.49 8.65
C ILE A 206 -2.30 -13.96 7.38
N SER A 207 -1.76 -12.90 6.79
CA SER A 207 -2.33 -12.22 5.61
C SER A 207 -1.27 -12.04 4.52
N PRO A 208 -0.81 -13.12 3.86
CA PRO A 208 0.10 -12.97 2.73
C PRO A 208 -0.66 -12.31 1.58
N ASN A 209 -0.30 -11.07 1.24
CA ASN A 209 -0.86 -10.31 0.12
C ASN A 209 0.21 -9.94 -0.94
N PRO A 210 -0.19 -9.76 -2.20
CA PRO A 210 0.72 -9.58 -3.35
C PRO A 210 1.52 -8.28 -3.40
N PHE A 211 1.19 -7.30 -2.56
CA PHE A 211 1.87 -6.01 -2.53
C PHE A 211 2.35 -5.66 -1.12
N SER A 212 2.78 -6.68 -0.37
CA SER A 212 3.36 -6.54 0.96
C SER A 212 4.68 -5.78 0.93
N ALA A 213 4.96 -5.06 2.02
CA ALA A 213 6.21 -4.35 2.19
C ALA A 213 6.67 -4.30 3.65
N LEU A 214 7.98 -4.37 3.87
CA LEU A 214 8.63 -3.92 5.09
C LEU A 214 9.54 -2.75 4.74
N TYR A 215 9.18 -1.57 5.22
CA TYR A 215 9.86 -0.33 4.86
C TYR A 215 10.30 0.39 6.12
N ARG A 216 11.59 0.76 6.16
CA ARG A 216 12.20 1.55 7.23
C ARG A 216 12.73 2.85 6.66
N LEU A 217 12.40 3.94 7.31
CA LEU A 217 13.01 5.25 7.14
C LEU A 217 13.45 5.77 8.50
N GLU A 218 14.73 5.61 8.79
CA GLU A 218 15.33 5.96 10.09
C GLU A 218 14.62 5.25 11.27
N ASN A 219 13.85 6.00 12.05
CA ASN A 219 13.05 5.55 13.19
C ASN A 219 11.60 5.17 12.81
N LYS A 220 11.22 5.32 11.54
CA LYS A 220 9.84 5.11 11.08
C LYS A 220 9.74 3.83 10.29
N TRP A 221 8.68 3.09 10.54
CA TRP A 221 8.45 1.78 9.96
C TRP A 221 7.05 1.71 9.36
N LEU A 222 6.99 1.09 8.19
CA LEU A 222 5.77 0.57 7.60
C LEU A 222 5.90 -0.95 7.53
N ILE A 223 4.90 -1.63 8.10
CA ILE A 223 4.74 -3.08 8.08
C ILE A 223 3.42 -3.36 7.35
N CYS A 224 3.53 -3.64 6.06
CA CYS A 224 2.42 -3.59 5.11
C CYS A 224 2.07 -4.97 4.57
N ALA A 225 0.79 -5.32 4.60
CA ALA A 225 0.23 -6.48 3.90
C ALA A 225 -0.83 -6.03 2.90
N SER A 226 -0.44 -5.17 1.95
CA SER A 226 -1.39 -4.63 0.98
C SER A 226 -1.81 -5.67 -0.07
N PRO A 227 -3.12 -5.83 -0.32
CA PRO A 227 -3.63 -6.61 -1.42
C PRO A 227 -3.79 -5.81 -2.72
N GLU A 228 -3.62 -4.50 -2.69
CA GLU A 228 -4.06 -3.60 -3.77
C GLU A 228 -2.90 -2.89 -4.45
N ARG A 229 -2.90 -2.93 -5.79
CA ARG A 229 -2.00 -2.14 -6.62
C ARG A 229 -2.66 -0.81 -6.94
N PHE A 230 -1.99 0.28 -6.58
CA PHE A 230 -2.40 1.61 -6.97
C PHE A 230 -2.19 1.80 -8.47
N LEU A 231 -0.94 1.75 -8.91
CA LEU A 231 -0.57 2.13 -10.26
C LEU A 231 0.74 1.47 -10.66
N LYS A 232 0.76 0.89 -11.86
CA LYS A 232 1.96 0.34 -12.50
C LYS A 232 2.09 0.92 -13.90
N LYS A 233 3.30 1.31 -14.27
CA LYS A 233 3.68 1.69 -15.63
C LYS A 233 4.76 0.75 -16.13
N GLN A 234 4.58 0.21 -17.33
CA GLN A 234 5.57 -0.58 -18.05
C GLN A 234 5.63 -0.13 -19.51
N GLY A 235 6.75 0.46 -19.92
CA GLY A 235 6.83 1.22 -21.17
C GLY A 235 5.74 2.32 -21.18
N ASN A 236 4.87 2.30 -22.20
CA ASN A 236 3.75 3.23 -22.29
C ASN A 236 2.45 2.70 -21.65
N ARG A 237 2.41 1.44 -21.21
CA ARG A 237 1.21 0.87 -20.62
C ARG A 237 1.08 1.27 -19.15
N LEU A 238 0.00 1.96 -18.80
CA LEU A 238 -0.42 2.28 -17.45
C LEU A 238 -1.55 1.35 -17.00
N LEU A 239 -1.54 0.96 -15.73
CA LEU A 239 -2.42 -0.06 -15.16
C LEU A 239 -2.77 0.28 -13.71
N SER A 240 -4.02 0.07 -13.33
CA SER A 240 -4.50 0.14 -11.93
C SER A 240 -5.43 -1.04 -11.63
N GLN A 241 -5.40 -1.54 -10.38
CA GLN A 241 -6.17 -2.72 -9.95
C GLN A 241 -6.94 -2.45 -8.65
N PRO A 242 -7.98 -1.58 -8.68
CA PRO A 242 -8.81 -1.31 -7.52
C PRO A 242 -9.54 -2.57 -7.03
N ILE A 243 -9.71 -2.64 -5.71
CA ILE A 243 -10.43 -3.71 -5.02
C ILE A 243 -11.67 -3.15 -4.33
N LYS A 244 -12.82 -3.77 -4.56
CA LYS A 244 -14.06 -3.54 -3.79
C LYS A 244 -14.82 -4.84 -3.68
N GLY A 245 -15.29 -5.15 -2.47
CA GLY A 245 -15.92 -6.42 -2.14
C GLY A 245 -14.95 -7.48 -1.66
N THR A 246 -15.32 -8.15 -0.57
CA THR A 246 -14.51 -9.19 0.07
C THR A 246 -15.45 -10.20 0.72
N SER A 247 -15.20 -11.49 0.50
CA SER A 247 -15.94 -12.55 1.19
C SER A 247 -14.96 -13.52 1.88
N PRO A 248 -15.34 -14.12 3.02
CA PRO A 248 -14.45 -15.02 3.74
C PRO A 248 -14.23 -16.33 2.97
N ARG A 249 -13.04 -16.92 3.12
CA ARG A 249 -12.76 -18.30 2.69
C ARG A 249 -13.40 -19.29 3.65
N VAL A 250 -13.90 -20.39 3.11
CA VAL A 250 -14.40 -21.54 3.89
C VAL A 250 -13.50 -22.75 3.63
N GLN A 251 -12.29 -22.71 4.19
CA GLN A 251 -11.25 -23.73 3.91
C GLN A 251 -11.68 -25.16 4.25
N SER A 252 -12.58 -25.33 5.22
CA SER A 252 -13.06 -26.64 5.66
C SER A 252 -14.13 -27.24 4.74
N ASN A 253 -14.73 -26.47 3.83
CA ASN A 253 -15.81 -26.94 2.96
C ASN A 253 -15.78 -26.24 1.59
N GLN A 254 -15.36 -26.98 0.56
CA GLN A 254 -15.20 -26.46 -0.79
C GLN A 254 -16.51 -25.97 -1.43
N GLU A 255 -17.64 -26.61 -1.13
CA GLU A 255 -18.94 -26.19 -1.67
C GLU A 255 -19.35 -24.83 -1.10
N LEU A 256 -19.17 -24.63 0.21
CA LEU A 256 -19.40 -23.35 0.86
C LEU A 256 -18.38 -22.28 0.43
N ASP A 257 -17.12 -22.65 0.19
CA ASP A 257 -16.10 -21.73 -0.32
C ASP A 257 -16.45 -21.24 -1.74
N ASN A 258 -16.88 -22.16 -2.61
CA ASN A 258 -17.35 -21.85 -3.96
C ASN A 258 -18.62 -21.00 -3.93
N LYS A 259 -19.53 -21.28 -3.00
CA LYS A 259 -20.72 -20.46 -2.79
C LYS A 259 -20.33 -19.05 -2.33
N SER A 260 -19.46 -18.90 -1.34
CA SER A 260 -18.94 -17.59 -0.88
C SER A 260 -18.29 -16.79 -2.01
N LYS A 261 -17.56 -17.47 -2.91
CA LYS A 261 -17.00 -16.89 -4.13
C LYS A 261 -18.09 -16.43 -5.11
N GLY A 262 -19.08 -17.28 -5.36
CA GLY A 262 -20.21 -17.00 -6.25
C GLY A 262 -21.12 -15.88 -5.72
N ASP A 263 -21.38 -15.86 -4.43
CA ASP A 263 -22.18 -14.84 -3.74
C ASP A 263 -21.51 -13.47 -3.87
N LEU A 264 -20.18 -13.39 -3.70
CA LEU A 264 -19.42 -12.16 -3.93
C LEU A 264 -19.52 -11.70 -5.39
N TYR A 265 -19.35 -12.60 -6.35
CA TYR A 265 -19.48 -12.26 -7.78
C TYR A 265 -20.87 -11.73 -8.14
N HIS A 266 -21.94 -12.26 -7.53
CA HIS A 266 -23.31 -11.84 -7.81
C HIS A 266 -23.83 -10.72 -6.90
N SER A 267 -23.01 -10.26 -5.94
CA SER A 267 -23.41 -9.20 -5.01
C SER A 267 -23.65 -7.88 -5.75
N ALA A 268 -24.90 -7.45 -5.78
CA ALA A 268 -25.29 -6.19 -6.40
C ALA A 268 -24.62 -4.98 -5.73
N LYS A 269 -24.46 -5.04 -4.39
CA LYS A 269 -23.75 -4.02 -3.60
C LYS A 269 -22.30 -3.92 -4.05
N ASP A 270 -21.54 -5.02 -3.95
CA ASP A 270 -20.10 -5.01 -4.23
C ASP A 270 -19.80 -4.65 -5.69
N ARG A 271 -20.61 -5.15 -6.64
CA ARG A 271 -20.48 -4.77 -8.05
C ARG A 271 -20.75 -3.29 -8.29
N SER A 272 -21.77 -2.72 -7.65
CA SER A 272 -22.07 -1.29 -7.79
C SER A 272 -20.94 -0.41 -7.28
N GLU A 273 -20.38 -0.74 -6.11
CA GLU A 273 -19.23 -0.02 -5.54
C GLU A 273 -17.98 -0.19 -6.43
N ASN A 274 -17.75 -1.39 -6.95
CA ASN A 274 -16.61 -1.66 -7.83
C ASN A 274 -16.70 -0.83 -9.13
N VAL A 275 -17.88 -0.76 -9.78
CA VAL A 275 -18.06 0.07 -10.99
C VAL A 275 -17.79 1.54 -10.71
N MET A 276 -18.28 2.06 -9.58
CA MET A 276 -18.04 3.46 -9.22
C MET A 276 -16.54 3.77 -9.13
N VAL A 277 -15.76 2.87 -8.51
CA VAL A 277 -14.30 3.03 -8.44
C VAL A 277 -13.63 2.85 -9.80
N VAL A 278 -14.06 1.88 -10.59
CA VAL A 278 -13.55 1.66 -11.96
C VAL A 278 -13.73 2.92 -12.80
N ASP A 279 -14.91 3.55 -12.77
CA ASP A 279 -15.16 4.77 -13.53
C ASP A 279 -14.35 5.97 -13.02
N LEU A 280 -14.15 6.08 -11.71
CA LEU A 280 -13.25 7.10 -11.14
C LEU A 280 -11.81 6.92 -11.63
N VAL A 281 -11.29 5.68 -11.60
CA VAL A 281 -9.94 5.35 -12.08
C VAL A 281 -9.82 5.59 -13.58
N ARG A 282 -10.82 5.21 -14.38
CA ARG A 282 -10.85 5.50 -15.83
C ARG A 282 -10.80 6.99 -16.11
N ASN A 283 -11.59 7.78 -15.38
CA ASN A 283 -11.57 9.24 -15.50
C ASN A 283 -10.19 9.81 -15.16
N ASP A 284 -9.55 9.32 -14.11
CA ASP A 284 -8.21 9.77 -13.73
C ASP A 284 -7.15 9.41 -14.77
N MET A 285 -7.15 8.17 -15.27
CA MET A 285 -6.24 7.73 -16.33
C MET A 285 -6.47 8.49 -17.65
N SER A 286 -7.72 8.83 -17.98
CA SER A 286 -8.04 9.54 -19.23
C SER A 286 -7.37 10.93 -19.36
N LYS A 287 -6.93 11.52 -18.25
CA LYS A 287 -6.22 12.80 -18.23
C LYS A 287 -4.77 12.70 -18.75
N VAL A 288 -4.19 11.49 -18.72
CA VAL A 288 -2.77 11.25 -19.04
C VAL A 288 -2.56 10.14 -20.08
N CYS A 289 -3.59 9.35 -20.36
CA CYS A 289 -3.57 8.36 -21.42
C CYS A 289 -4.06 8.95 -22.75
N SER A 290 -3.61 8.35 -23.85
CA SER A 290 -4.04 8.68 -25.20
C SER A 290 -5.56 8.50 -25.34
N GLU A 291 -6.20 9.37 -26.11
CA GLU A 291 -7.65 9.33 -26.32
C GLU A 291 -8.10 7.95 -26.82
N GLY A 292 -9.15 7.40 -26.21
CA GLY A 292 -9.68 6.08 -26.55
C GLY A 292 -8.84 4.88 -26.10
N SER A 293 -7.66 5.07 -25.49
CA SER A 293 -6.80 3.96 -25.05
C SER A 293 -7.21 3.36 -23.70
N VAL A 294 -7.96 4.09 -22.87
CA VAL A 294 -8.35 3.62 -21.53
C VAL A 294 -9.49 2.60 -21.62
N HIS A 295 -9.25 1.38 -21.16
CA HIS A 295 -10.22 0.29 -21.16
C HIS A 295 -10.15 -0.54 -19.88
N VAL A 296 -11.21 -1.32 -19.63
CA VAL A 296 -11.28 -2.25 -18.51
C VAL A 296 -10.91 -3.63 -19.05
N ASP A 297 -9.70 -4.09 -18.72
CA ASP A 297 -9.18 -5.40 -19.14
C ASP A 297 -9.98 -6.55 -18.51
N GLU A 298 -10.35 -6.37 -17.24
CA GLU A 298 -11.11 -7.33 -16.46
C GLU A 298 -12.02 -6.58 -15.47
N LEU A 299 -13.31 -6.93 -15.45
CA LEU A 299 -14.29 -6.35 -14.53
C LEU A 299 -14.83 -7.45 -13.61
N TYR A 300 -14.77 -7.22 -12.29
CA TYR A 300 -15.22 -8.14 -11.25
C TYR A 300 -14.47 -9.48 -11.16
N GLY A 301 -13.17 -9.51 -11.49
CA GLY A 301 -12.35 -10.70 -11.33
C GLY A 301 -12.31 -11.16 -9.87
N ILE A 302 -12.68 -12.41 -9.58
CA ILE A 302 -12.68 -12.94 -8.21
C ILE A 302 -11.43 -13.79 -7.95
N TYR A 303 -10.54 -13.23 -7.13
CA TYR A 303 -9.26 -13.81 -6.75
C TYR A 303 -9.32 -14.37 -5.33
N SER A 304 -8.82 -15.58 -5.14
CA SER A 304 -8.86 -16.28 -3.87
C SER A 304 -7.50 -16.20 -3.17
N PHE A 305 -7.48 -15.54 -2.02
CA PHE A 305 -6.34 -15.47 -1.10
C PHE A 305 -6.57 -16.45 0.07
N PRO A 306 -5.57 -16.76 0.92
CA PRO A 306 -5.73 -17.75 1.99
C PRO A 306 -6.91 -17.51 2.92
N GLN A 307 -7.23 -16.25 3.24
CA GLN A 307 -8.31 -15.91 4.18
C GLN A 307 -9.57 -15.36 3.53
N VAL A 308 -9.47 -14.73 2.35
CA VAL A 308 -10.60 -14.06 1.70
C VAL A 308 -10.61 -14.30 0.19
N HIS A 309 -11.80 -14.23 -0.42
CA HIS A 309 -11.97 -13.90 -1.84
C HIS A 309 -12.05 -12.38 -1.99
N GLN A 310 -11.46 -11.83 -3.04
CA GLN A 310 -11.54 -10.40 -3.35
C GLN A 310 -11.98 -10.20 -4.80
N MET A 311 -12.79 -9.17 -5.01
CA MET A 311 -13.18 -8.71 -6.32
C MET A 311 -12.25 -7.58 -6.77
N ILE A 312 -11.52 -7.83 -7.85
CA ILE A 312 -10.49 -6.97 -8.43
C ILE A 312 -10.90 -6.66 -9.86
N SER A 313 -10.79 -5.39 -10.23
CA SER A 313 -10.98 -4.95 -11.63
C SER A 313 -9.69 -4.36 -12.14
N THR A 314 -9.34 -4.66 -13.38
CA THR A 314 -8.10 -4.20 -14.02
C THR A 314 -8.42 -3.16 -15.08
N ILE A 315 -7.89 -1.95 -14.90
CA ILE A 315 -8.03 -0.85 -15.86
C ILE A 315 -6.64 -0.59 -16.46
N SER A 316 -6.58 -0.45 -17.78
CA SER A 316 -5.34 -0.13 -18.48
C SER A 316 -5.53 0.97 -19.52
N GLY A 317 -4.43 1.61 -19.91
CA GLY A 317 -4.38 2.61 -20.97
C GLY A 317 -2.95 2.90 -21.42
N GLU A 318 -2.80 3.53 -22.57
CA GLU A 318 -1.49 3.91 -23.10
C GLU A 318 -1.21 5.37 -22.72
N VAL A 319 -0.16 5.60 -21.93
CA VAL A 319 0.33 6.94 -21.56
C VAL A 319 0.58 7.75 -22.83
N ALA A 320 0.03 8.98 -22.87
CA ALA A 320 0.23 9.88 -24.00
C ALA A 320 1.68 10.39 -24.05
N ASP A 321 2.12 10.82 -25.24
CA ASP A 321 3.46 11.36 -25.43
C ASP A 321 3.69 12.60 -24.53
N GLY A 322 4.91 12.72 -23.99
CA GLY A 322 5.31 13.85 -23.15
C GLY A 322 4.81 13.81 -21.70
N GLN A 323 4.06 12.78 -21.31
CA GLN A 323 3.64 12.59 -19.91
C GLN A 323 4.79 12.01 -19.09
N ASN A 324 5.16 12.71 -18.02
CA ASN A 324 6.20 12.27 -17.09
C ASN A 324 5.59 11.73 -15.77
N PHE A 325 6.45 11.20 -14.90
CA PHE A 325 6.04 10.64 -13.61
C PHE A 325 5.15 11.61 -12.81
N SER A 326 5.61 12.86 -12.65
CA SER A 326 4.87 13.84 -11.85
C SER A 326 3.47 14.13 -12.40
N THR A 327 3.31 14.17 -13.73
CA THR A 327 2.02 14.43 -14.37
C THR A 327 1.06 13.24 -14.20
N ILE A 328 1.57 12.02 -14.34
CA ILE A 328 0.80 10.79 -14.12
C ILE A 328 0.31 10.71 -12.68
N ILE A 329 1.19 10.95 -11.69
CA ILE A 329 0.80 10.91 -10.28
C ILE A 329 -0.19 12.04 -9.95
N ARG A 330 0.00 13.26 -10.48
CA ARG A 330 -0.96 14.37 -10.27
C ARG A 330 -2.38 14.04 -10.74
N ALA A 331 -2.51 13.31 -11.84
CA ALA A 331 -3.80 12.95 -12.41
C ALA A 331 -4.52 11.82 -11.65
N THR A 332 -3.75 10.91 -11.05
CA THR A 332 -4.24 9.62 -10.51
C THR A 332 -4.24 9.53 -8.99
N PHE A 333 -3.51 10.39 -8.29
CA PHE A 333 -3.36 10.35 -6.83
C PHE A 333 -4.26 11.37 -6.09
N PRO A 334 -4.82 11.02 -4.91
CA PRO A 334 -4.82 9.68 -4.30
C PRO A 334 -5.74 8.70 -5.00
N MET A 335 -5.60 7.43 -4.65
CA MET A 335 -6.34 6.32 -5.24
C MET A 335 -7.85 6.50 -5.02
N GLY A 336 -8.64 6.21 -6.06
CA GLY A 336 -10.09 6.31 -6.00
C GLY A 336 -10.71 5.41 -4.92
N SER A 337 -10.18 4.20 -4.74
CA SER A 337 -10.63 3.21 -3.75
C SER A 337 -10.55 3.68 -2.30
N MET A 338 -9.63 4.61 -2.02
CA MET A 338 -9.37 5.17 -0.68
C MET A 338 -9.82 6.61 -0.53
N THR A 339 -10.53 7.16 -1.52
CA THR A 339 -11.10 8.50 -1.44
C THR A 339 -12.60 8.42 -1.63
N GLY A 340 -13.09 8.72 -2.82
CA GLY A 340 -14.50 8.69 -3.18
C GLY A 340 -14.81 9.69 -4.28
N ALA A 341 -16.10 9.89 -4.57
CA ALA A 341 -16.55 10.70 -5.70
C ALA A 341 -17.58 11.76 -5.29
N PRO A 342 -17.44 13.04 -5.72
CA PRO A 342 -16.29 13.65 -6.40
C PRO A 342 -15.04 13.79 -5.50
N LYS A 343 -13.86 13.41 -6.00
CA LYS A 343 -12.61 13.28 -5.23
C LYS A 343 -12.27 14.50 -4.38
N LYS A 344 -12.22 15.69 -4.97
CA LYS A 344 -11.93 16.95 -4.27
C LYS A 344 -12.82 17.19 -3.06
N ARG A 345 -14.13 17.00 -3.23
CA ARG A 345 -15.10 17.23 -2.15
C ARG A 345 -14.96 16.19 -1.06
N VAL A 346 -14.75 14.93 -1.43
CA VAL A 346 -14.53 13.84 -0.49
C VAL A 346 -13.28 14.06 0.36
N ILE A 347 -12.17 14.53 -0.21
CA ILE A 347 -10.95 14.84 0.57
C ILE A 347 -11.20 15.95 1.60
N GLN A 348 -12.00 16.97 1.28
CA GLN A 348 -12.38 18.00 2.25
C GLN A 348 -13.22 17.44 3.40
N LEU A 349 -14.10 16.48 3.11
CA LEU A 349 -14.91 15.81 4.13
C LEU A 349 -14.06 14.88 4.99
N ILE A 350 -13.09 14.17 4.40
CA ILE A 350 -12.10 13.38 5.13
C ILE A 350 -11.35 14.28 6.13
N GLU A 351 -10.84 15.43 5.67
CA GLU A 351 -10.15 16.40 6.54
C GLU A 351 -11.06 16.96 7.66
N GLN A 352 -12.37 17.06 7.41
CA GLN A 352 -13.33 17.57 8.38
C GLN A 352 -13.72 16.53 9.45
N TYR A 353 -13.83 15.25 9.06
CA TYR A 353 -14.45 14.21 9.88
C TYR A 353 -13.45 13.18 10.44
N GLU A 354 -12.29 12.99 9.81
CA GLU A 354 -11.22 12.17 10.40
C GLU A 354 -10.47 12.96 11.49
N THR A 355 -9.94 12.24 12.47
CA THR A 355 -9.32 12.84 13.65
C THR A 355 -7.80 13.01 13.54
N GLN A 356 -7.21 12.57 12.43
CA GLN A 356 -5.77 12.53 12.22
C GLN A 356 -5.38 12.52 10.76
N ARG A 357 -4.12 12.88 10.49
CA ARG A 357 -3.55 12.69 9.16
C ARG A 357 -3.46 11.22 8.84
N ARG A 358 -3.71 10.90 7.57
CA ARG A 358 -3.43 9.57 7.04
C ARG A 358 -1.92 9.37 6.86
N GLY A 359 -1.15 10.41 6.52
CA GLY A 359 0.29 10.30 6.35
C GLY A 359 0.63 9.26 5.30
N LEU A 360 1.40 8.24 5.66
CA LEU A 360 1.70 7.12 4.75
C LEU A 360 0.52 6.14 4.59
N PHE A 361 -0.39 6.02 5.55
CA PHE A 361 -1.61 5.24 5.35
C PHE A 361 -2.44 5.83 4.20
N SER A 362 -3.06 4.98 3.38
CA SER A 362 -3.72 5.40 2.13
C SER A 362 -2.80 6.12 1.13
N GLY A 363 -1.49 6.13 1.37
CA GLY A 363 -0.46 6.50 0.41
C GLY A 363 -0.02 5.30 -0.42
N ALA A 364 1.20 5.36 -0.95
CA ALA A 364 1.77 4.34 -1.81
C ALA A 364 3.23 4.05 -1.46
N VAL A 365 3.65 2.79 -1.53
CA VAL A 365 5.05 2.37 -1.48
C VAL A 365 5.39 1.55 -2.71
N GLY A 366 6.60 1.73 -3.23
CA GLY A 366 7.02 1.07 -4.45
C GLY A 366 8.38 1.53 -4.95
N TYR A 367 8.57 1.40 -6.27
CA TYR A 367 9.82 1.74 -6.93
C TYR A 367 9.60 2.41 -8.28
N ILE A 368 10.65 3.09 -8.75
CA ILE A 368 10.83 3.64 -10.09
C ILE A 368 12.13 3.07 -10.65
N THR A 369 12.10 2.64 -11.89
CA THR A 369 13.24 2.08 -12.63
C THR A 369 14.02 3.18 -13.36
N PRO A 370 15.27 2.93 -13.80
CA PRO A 370 16.01 3.85 -14.66
C PRO A 370 15.27 4.22 -15.95
N GLU A 371 14.41 3.34 -16.47
CA GLU A 371 13.61 3.56 -17.67
C GLU A 371 12.33 4.39 -17.41
N GLY A 372 12.08 4.77 -16.16
CA GLY A 372 10.87 5.52 -15.76
C GLY A 372 9.61 4.65 -15.67
N ASP A 373 9.75 3.33 -15.66
CA ASP A 373 8.70 2.40 -15.25
C ASP A 373 8.60 2.32 -13.74
N PHE A 374 7.42 2.00 -13.22
CA PHE A 374 7.17 1.98 -11.77
C PHE A 374 6.05 1.02 -11.39
N ASP A 375 5.99 0.64 -10.11
CA ASP A 375 4.91 -0.15 -9.52
C ASP A 375 4.70 0.28 -8.06
N PHE A 376 3.50 0.71 -7.74
CA PHE A 376 3.11 1.21 -6.41
C PHE A 376 1.90 0.48 -5.87
N ASN A 377 1.94 0.15 -4.59
CA ASN A 377 0.81 -0.41 -3.86
C ASN A 377 -0.12 0.69 -3.31
N VAL A 378 -1.22 0.27 -2.66
CA VAL A 378 -1.98 1.13 -1.75
C VAL A 378 -1.62 0.75 -0.32
N VAL A 379 -1.19 1.70 0.51
CA VAL A 379 -0.81 1.40 1.90
C VAL A 379 -2.05 1.24 2.78
N ILE A 380 -2.58 0.01 2.80
CA ILE A 380 -3.70 -0.45 3.62
C ILE A 380 -3.36 -1.78 4.28
N ARG A 381 -4.16 -2.21 5.26
CA ARG A 381 -3.88 -3.42 6.06
C ARG A 381 -2.44 -3.42 6.60
N SER A 382 -2.05 -2.27 7.14
CA SER A 382 -0.67 -1.92 7.45
C SER A 382 -0.56 -1.38 8.87
N ILE A 383 0.55 -1.69 9.52
CA ILE A 383 0.94 -1.13 10.81
C ILE A 383 2.06 -0.11 10.55
N LEU A 384 1.89 1.08 11.09
CA LEU A 384 2.87 2.15 11.09
C LEU A 384 3.47 2.25 12.48
N TYR A 385 4.78 2.45 12.57
CA TYR A 385 5.46 2.58 13.85
C TYR A 385 6.53 3.68 13.81
N ASN A 386 6.55 4.50 14.85
CA ASN A 386 7.62 5.44 15.13
C ASN A 386 8.38 4.97 16.38
N ASP A 387 9.57 4.44 16.16
CA ASP A 387 10.44 3.87 17.18
C ASP A 387 10.96 4.92 18.16
N SER A 388 11.17 6.17 17.73
CA SER A 388 11.68 7.21 18.64
C SER A 388 10.63 7.72 19.63
N THR A 389 9.34 7.63 19.28
CA THR A 389 8.22 8.07 20.13
C THR A 389 7.43 6.90 20.69
N HIS A 390 7.83 5.66 20.38
CA HIS A 390 7.13 4.42 20.72
C HIS A 390 5.63 4.47 20.38
N TYR A 391 5.30 5.09 19.24
CA TYR A 391 3.94 5.26 18.77
C TYR A 391 3.66 4.29 17.64
N VAL A 392 2.72 3.38 17.84
CA VAL A 392 2.26 2.42 16.83
C VAL A 392 0.82 2.71 16.47
N SER A 393 0.50 2.71 15.17
CA SER A 393 -0.88 2.84 14.74
C SER A 393 -1.20 2.04 13.49
N PHE A 394 -2.47 1.72 13.33
CA PHE A 394 -3.03 1.19 12.10
C PHE A 394 -4.43 1.78 11.91
N PRO A 395 -4.66 2.52 10.82
CA PRO A 395 -6.01 2.93 10.47
C PRO A 395 -6.79 1.82 9.76
N THR A 396 -8.11 1.85 9.92
CA THR A 396 -9.04 1.00 9.17
C THR A 396 -10.25 1.82 8.75
N GLY A 397 -10.85 1.50 7.60
CA GLY A 397 -12.02 2.21 7.11
C GLY A 397 -12.91 1.38 6.20
N SER A 398 -13.99 2.01 5.76
CA SER A 398 -14.98 1.45 4.84
C SER A 398 -15.52 2.52 3.89
N GLY A 399 -16.08 2.08 2.76
CA GLY A 399 -16.74 2.96 1.79
C GLY A 399 -18.15 3.26 2.25
N ILE A 400 -18.41 4.51 2.61
CA ILE A 400 -19.70 4.99 3.07
C ILE A 400 -20.53 5.43 1.86
N THR A 401 -21.68 4.81 1.71
CA THR A 401 -22.66 5.14 0.66
C THR A 401 -24.00 5.51 1.29
N TYR A 402 -24.97 5.89 0.45
CA TYR A 402 -26.35 6.05 0.88
C TYR A 402 -26.92 4.79 1.56
N TYR A 403 -26.49 3.60 1.13
CA TYR A 403 -26.99 2.33 1.66
C TYR A 403 -26.28 1.85 2.93
N SER A 404 -25.18 2.50 3.32
CA SER A 404 -24.44 2.14 4.52
C SER A 404 -25.32 2.22 5.77
N GLN A 405 -25.11 1.31 6.71
CA GLN A 405 -25.77 1.32 8.01
C GLN A 405 -24.70 1.63 9.06
N PRO A 406 -24.77 2.75 9.79
CA PRO A 406 -23.71 3.18 10.71
C PRO A 406 -23.20 2.07 11.64
N GLN A 407 -24.12 1.27 12.17
CA GLN A 407 -23.78 0.15 13.05
C GLN A 407 -23.00 -0.96 12.33
N ALA A 408 -23.40 -1.33 11.12
CA ALA A 408 -22.72 -2.35 10.34
C ALA A 408 -21.31 -1.87 9.91
N GLU A 409 -21.18 -0.59 9.56
CA GLU A 409 -19.88 0.01 9.21
C GLU A 409 -18.92 0.02 10.42
N TRP A 410 -19.43 0.30 11.62
CA TRP A 410 -18.64 0.19 12.85
C TRP A 410 -18.18 -1.25 13.09
N GLU A 411 -19.08 -2.23 12.96
CA GLU A 411 -18.76 -3.65 13.14
C GLU A 411 -17.72 -4.14 12.12
N GLU A 412 -17.84 -3.73 10.85
CA GLU A 412 -16.85 -4.02 9.80
C GLU A 412 -15.49 -3.43 10.14
N CYS A 413 -15.46 -2.18 10.62
CA CYS A 413 -14.24 -1.50 11.03
C CYS A 413 -13.55 -2.24 12.19
N GLN A 414 -14.32 -2.66 13.21
CA GLN A 414 -13.82 -3.42 14.35
C GLN A 414 -13.30 -4.81 13.94
N LEU A 415 -13.96 -5.47 12.98
CA LEU A 415 -13.52 -6.76 12.45
C LEU A 415 -12.17 -6.65 11.72
N LYS A 416 -12.01 -5.62 10.88
CA LYS A 416 -10.73 -5.31 10.21
C LYS A 416 -9.63 -5.03 11.23
N ALA A 417 -9.95 -4.29 12.29
CA ALA A 417 -9.00 -4.00 13.35
C ALA A 417 -8.61 -5.25 14.16
N ALA A 418 -9.56 -6.14 14.44
CA ALA A 418 -9.31 -7.36 15.20
C ALA A 418 -8.26 -8.27 14.54
N ALA A 419 -8.25 -8.35 13.21
CA ALA A 419 -7.25 -9.12 12.46
C ALA A 419 -5.81 -8.64 12.72
N ILE A 420 -5.61 -7.32 12.84
CA ILE A 420 -4.31 -6.72 13.18
C ILE A 420 -4.01 -6.90 14.67
N LYS A 421 -4.98 -6.63 15.55
CA LYS A 421 -4.80 -6.78 17.01
C LYS A 421 -4.41 -8.20 17.42
N GLN A 422 -4.91 -9.22 16.72
CA GLN A 422 -4.59 -10.63 17.00
C GLN A 422 -3.08 -10.94 16.89
N ILE A 423 -2.34 -10.18 16.07
CA ILE A 423 -0.89 -10.32 15.93
C ILE A 423 -0.18 -10.02 17.27
N PHE A 424 -0.69 -9.06 18.03
CA PHE A 424 -0.14 -8.60 19.30
C PHE A 424 -0.84 -9.18 20.53
N SER A 425 -1.64 -10.23 20.39
CA SER A 425 -2.43 -10.79 21.49
C SER A 425 -1.96 -12.18 21.94
N ARG A 426 -0.82 -12.67 21.44
CA ARG A 426 -0.36 -14.06 21.62
C ARG A 426 0.87 -14.19 22.47
#